data_AF-A0AAD6SCI4-F1
#
_entry.id   AF-A0AAD6SCI4-F1
#
_cell.length_a   1.000
_cell.length_b   1.000
_cell.length_c   1.000
_cell.angle_alpha   90.00
_cell.angle_beta   90.00
_cell.angle_gamma   90.00
#
_symmetry.space_group_name_H-M   'P 1'
#
loop_
_entity.id
_entity.type
_entity.pdbx_description
1 polymer ?
#
loop_
_entity_poly.entity_id
_entity_poly.type
_entity_poly.pdbx_seq_one_letter_code
_entity_poly.pdbx_strand_id
1 'polypeptide(L)'
;MSAEELQARIDKALTDIDHQKEVLRQLERNKSDLQRQLNGLRDPVARLPFEISSVIFRQCLPLFPVLRAHAAPVLLLSVCNTWSDIAVSTPELWAAIPVNFVTTRVLETSLKRALNHPVTIYLRDELSDSLTTILGNHVARLKHLDINNGDGYTALRVGDYPYLPFFTGLFPHLETLVVHGTNEGRSTWQSYTWHAFKIPHILEFLSRTPNLAECTFHDVLTDDDGLVVEEILVLPNLTCLKFGKTTGIHNLNSYADILRYLSLPALETLFFSGAKITSSDFSLFLERSSPPLRKLVIGDQCNTFSVLDMEKWMCRVPFLVHLEMAAPEDNLANDLVAVLAETSSDLIPDLQILRISHEPLTTLQLDYQGLLLLLSSRRAKFVEFKLVAVDMSEPDPQKKKISYLPASRLVAPLNAYGRAAKTRPYIIQISTSLLIWFTGDFLAQSIERTSQPTTASSWDVPRTLRSLLIGAGSAIPSYHWFNLLSRSFTRLPIWAAIAARVVTQQAVFAPVFSIYFFFAQAVLSGGTVADGIERVRAALVPSWLNSARVWPAVMLVNFAFVPQELRALLPGFVAVGWQGYLCILNQRTARLLEKENEVQEV
;
A
#
# COMPACT_ATOMS: atom_id res chain seq x y z
N MET A 1 41.03 59.28 43.03
CA MET A 1 40.00 58.23 43.21
C MET A 1 40.60 57.20 44.13
N SER A 2 40.10 57.11 45.37
CA SER A 2 40.65 56.21 46.37
C SER A 2 40.24 54.77 46.08
N ALA A 3 40.97 53.78 46.62
CA ALA A 3 40.61 52.37 46.49
C ALA A 3 39.20 52.10 47.05
N GLU A 4 38.79 52.81 48.09
CA GLU A 4 37.47 52.72 48.72
C GLU A 4 36.35 53.23 47.80
N GLU A 5 36.57 54.34 47.08
CA GLU A 5 35.61 54.84 46.09
C GLU A 5 35.41 53.87 44.91
N LEU A 6 36.50 53.20 44.49
CA LEU A 6 36.42 52.21 43.44
C LEU A 6 35.65 50.96 43.91
N GLN A 7 35.91 50.50 45.13
CA GLN A 7 35.22 49.35 45.72
C GLN A 7 33.71 49.61 45.87
N ALA A 8 33.32 50.79 46.38
CA ALA A 8 31.91 51.16 46.51
C ALA A 8 31.18 51.20 45.15
N ARG A 9 31.87 51.62 44.07
CA ARG A 9 31.28 51.60 42.72
C ARG A 9 31.15 50.19 42.16
N ILE A 10 32.10 49.29 42.46
CA ILE A 10 32.03 47.88 42.08
C ILE A 10 30.86 47.21 42.81
N ASP A 11 30.72 47.42 44.11
CA ASP A 11 29.65 46.82 44.92
C ASP A 11 28.27 47.30 44.42
N LYS A 12 28.12 48.60 44.13
CA LYS A 12 26.91 49.13 43.51
C LYS A 12 26.60 48.48 42.16
N ALA A 13 27.60 48.36 41.28
CA ALA A 13 27.44 47.74 39.97
C ALA A 13 27.05 46.24 40.07
N LEU A 14 27.61 45.51 41.05
CA LEU A 14 27.23 44.12 41.32
C LEU A 14 25.78 44.01 41.77
N THR A 15 25.34 44.92 42.64
CA THR A 15 23.94 44.96 43.13
C THR A 15 22.97 45.25 41.98
N ASP A 16 23.31 46.19 41.10
CA ASP A 16 22.50 46.53 39.92
C ASP A 16 22.42 45.35 38.93
N ILE A 17 23.52 44.60 38.74
CA ILE A 17 23.55 43.39 37.92
C ILE A 17 22.62 42.30 38.49
N ASP A 18 22.65 42.09 39.80
CA ASP A 18 21.81 41.08 40.44
C ASP A 18 20.32 41.47 40.40
N HIS A 19 20.01 42.75 40.54
CA HIS A 19 18.66 43.26 40.34
C HIS A 19 18.16 43.01 38.91
N GLN A 20 18.98 43.31 37.89
CA GLN A 20 18.61 43.06 36.49
C GLN A 20 18.43 41.57 36.18
N LYS A 21 19.25 40.69 36.76
CA LYS A 21 19.08 39.23 36.62
C LYS A 21 17.75 38.76 37.18
N GLU A 22 17.30 39.31 38.31
CA GLU A 22 16.02 38.93 38.90
C GLU A 22 14.84 39.37 38.04
N VAL A 23 14.90 40.60 37.51
CA VAL A 23 13.89 41.10 36.56
C VAL A 23 13.83 40.23 35.30
N LEU A 24 14.98 39.82 34.77
CA LEU A 24 15.04 38.92 33.61
C LEU A 24 14.37 37.57 33.91
N ARG A 25 14.66 36.96 35.07
CA ARG A 25 14.03 35.69 35.49
C ARG A 25 12.51 35.82 35.58
N GLN A 26 12.00 36.94 36.10
CA GLN A 26 10.56 37.19 36.19
C GLN A 26 9.92 37.30 34.79
N LEU A 27 10.56 38.02 33.87
CA LEU A 27 10.09 38.14 32.49
C LEU A 27 10.11 36.80 31.74
N GLU A 28 11.14 35.96 31.97
CA GLU A 28 11.23 34.61 31.39
C GLU A 28 10.12 33.68 31.89
N ARG A 29 9.75 33.77 33.17
CA ARG A 29 8.59 33.04 33.74
C ARG A 29 7.29 33.50 33.10
N ASN A 30 7.04 34.81 33.05
CA ASN A 30 5.84 35.37 32.44
C ASN A 30 5.70 34.98 30.97
N LYS A 31 6.79 35.06 30.20
CA LYS A 31 6.82 34.59 28.80
C LYS A 31 6.44 33.11 28.71
N SER A 32 7.00 32.27 29.56
CA SER A 32 6.74 30.82 29.56
C SER A 32 5.27 30.49 29.84
N ASP A 33 4.65 31.20 30.79
CA ASP A 33 3.23 31.00 31.13
C ASP A 33 2.29 31.50 30.03
N LEU A 34 2.56 32.66 29.44
CA LEU A 34 1.81 33.16 28.27
C LEU A 34 1.93 32.19 27.08
N GLN A 35 3.10 31.59 26.89
CA GLN A 35 3.34 30.64 25.82
C GLN A 35 2.60 29.30 26.04
N ARG A 36 2.44 28.86 27.29
CA ARG A 36 1.55 27.73 27.63
C ARG A 36 0.09 28.04 27.35
N GLN A 37 -0.40 29.21 27.74
CA GLN A 37 -1.79 29.64 27.49
C GLN A 37 -2.08 29.71 25.98
N LEU A 38 -1.16 30.29 25.19
CA LEU A 38 -1.29 30.35 23.73
C LEU A 38 -1.32 28.96 23.09
N ASN A 39 -0.51 28.02 23.58
CA ASN A 39 -0.50 26.64 23.08
C ASN A 39 -1.81 25.91 23.40
N GLY A 40 -2.39 26.13 24.59
CA GLY A 40 -3.69 25.60 24.97
C GLY A 40 -4.83 26.11 24.06
N LEU A 41 -4.77 27.38 23.64
CA LEU A 41 -5.73 27.96 22.69
C LEU A 41 -5.52 27.48 21.25
N ARG A 42 -4.34 26.94 20.91
CA ARG A 42 -3.99 26.49 19.56
C ARG A 42 -4.29 25.02 19.30
N ASP A 43 -4.47 24.19 20.33
CA ASP A 43 -4.80 22.77 20.16
C ASP A 43 -6.26 22.62 19.64
N PRO A 44 -6.48 22.17 18.39
CA PRO A 44 -7.81 22.00 17.84
C PRO A 44 -8.54 20.80 18.46
N VAL A 45 -7.80 19.77 18.87
CA VAL A 45 -8.39 18.50 19.36
C VAL A 45 -8.82 18.60 20.82
N ALA A 46 -8.13 19.41 21.63
CA ALA A 46 -8.56 19.73 23.00
C ALA A 46 -9.90 20.49 23.08
N ARG A 47 -10.40 21.03 21.95
CA ARG A 47 -11.71 21.69 21.82
C ARG A 47 -12.81 20.78 21.28
N LEU A 48 -12.45 19.60 20.77
CA LEU A 48 -13.43 18.64 20.26
C LEU A 48 -13.99 17.81 21.41
N PRO A 49 -15.29 17.50 21.40
CA PRO A 49 -15.85 16.51 22.32
C PRO A 49 -15.11 15.17 22.23
N PHE A 50 -15.13 14.42 23.33
CA PHE A 50 -14.48 13.11 23.44
C PHE A 50 -14.87 12.18 22.30
N GLU A 51 -16.15 12.18 21.92
CA GLU A 51 -16.75 11.32 20.90
C GLU A 51 -16.20 11.61 19.51
N ILE A 52 -15.96 12.88 19.19
CA ILE A 52 -15.42 13.27 17.89
C ILE A 52 -13.94 12.92 17.82
N SER A 53 -13.20 13.17 18.91
CA SER A 53 -11.78 12.83 19.00
C SER A 53 -11.55 11.31 18.92
N SER A 54 -12.37 10.49 19.59
CA SER A 54 -12.28 9.03 19.53
C SER A 54 -12.60 8.49 18.13
N VAL A 55 -13.58 9.07 17.42
CA VAL A 55 -13.84 8.75 16.00
C VAL A 55 -12.63 9.08 15.13
N ILE A 56 -12.04 10.27 15.28
CA ILE A 56 -10.84 10.67 14.53
C ILE A 56 -9.69 9.69 14.80
N PHE A 57 -9.47 9.32 16.06
CA PHE A 57 -8.40 8.38 16.43
C PHE A 57 -8.60 6.99 15.81
N ARG A 58 -9.84 6.50 15.75
CA ARG A 58 -10.16 5.23 15.05
C ARG A 58 -9.83 5.30 13.55
N GLN A 59 -10.07 6.44 12.91
CA GLN A 59 -9.72 6.65 11.49
C GLN A 59 -8.20 6.83 11.25
N CYS A 60 -7.43 7.09 12.30
CA CYS A 60 -5.97 7.15 12.22
C CYS A 60 -5.29 5.78 12.37
N LEU A 61 -6.05 4.71 12.60
CA LEU A 61 -5.48 3.36 12.68
C LEU A 61 -4.93 2.92 11.31
N PRO A 62 -3.75 2.27 11.28
CA PRO A 62 -3.21 1.71 10.05
C PRO A 62 -4.09 0.56 9.52
N LEU A 63 -4.03 0.32 8.20
CA LEU A 63 -4.75 -0.78 7.54
C LEU A 63 -4.42 -2.16 8.13
N PHE A 64 -3.20 -2.34 8.65
CA PHE A 64 -2.80 -3.50 9.43
C PHE A 64 -2.42 -3.05 10.83
N PRO A 65 -2.92 -3.69 11.90
CA PRO A 65 -2.67 -3.24 13.24
C PRO A 65 -1.20 -3.34 13.61
N VAL A 66 -0.67 -2.29 14.24
CA VAL A 66 0.70 -2.20 14.71
C VAL A 66 0.72 -1.54 16.07
N LEU A 67 1.29 -2.21 17.08
CA LEU A 67 1.46 -1.67 18.43
C LEU A 67 2.90 -1.18 18.65
N ARG A 68 3.29 -0.13 17.91
CA ARG A 68 4.65 0.48 17.99
C ARG A 68 4.56 1.95 18.32
N ALA A 69 5.57 2.48 19.01
CA ALA A 69 5.60 3.87 19.48
C ALA A 69 5.38 4.95 18.39
N HIS A 70 5.72 4.65 17.14
CA HIS A 70 5.60 5.58 16.01
C HIS A 70 4.30 5.41 15.18
N ALA A 71 3.38 4.53 15.61
CA ALA A 71 2.12 4.26 14.92
C ALA A 71 0.95 4.35 15.91
N ALA A 72 -0.22 4.77 15.43
CA ALA A 72 -1.45 4.65 16.21
C ALA A 72 -1.74 3.16 16.50
N PRO A 73 -2.27 2.81 17.68
CA PRO A 73 -2.76 3.70 18.73
C PRO A 73 -1.69 4.21 19.71
N VAL A 74 -0.50 3.60 19.75
CA VAL A 74 0.54 3.92 20.77
C VAL A 74 1.08 5.34 20.60
N LEU A 75 1.21 5.83 19.37
CA LEU A 75 1.62 7.20 19.07
C LEU A 75 0.70 8.22 19.77
N LEU A 76 -0.62 7.95 19.81
CA LEU A 76 -1.62 8.85 20.38
C LEU A 76 -1.40 9.06 21.88
N LEU A 77 -0.80 8.09 22.57
CA LEU A 77 -0.45 8.19 23.99
C LEU A 77 0.69 9.19 24.27
N SER A 78 1.51 9.51 23.27
CA SER A 78 2.73 10.31 23.46
C SER A 78 2.60 11.78 23.04
N VAL A 79 1.43 12.20 22.53
CA VAL A 79 1.22 13.57 22.02
C VAL A 79 1.01 14.57 23.17
N CYS A 80 0.00 14.34 24.00
CA CYS A 80 -0.28 15.12 25.22
C CYS A 80 -1.17 14.31 26.17
N ASN A 81 -1.34 14.78 27.41
CA ASN A 81 -2.15 14.09 28.42
C ASN A 81 -3.60 13.88 27.96
N THR A 82 -4.24 14.89 27.36
CA THR A 82 -5.62 14.78 26.87
C THR A 82 -5.76 13.70 25.79
N TRP A 83 -4.82 13.61 24.86
CA TRP A 83 -4.85 12.57 23.82
C TRP A 83 -4.58 11.19 24.40
N SER A 84 -3.68 11.09 25.37
CA SER A 84 -3.42 9.85 26.11
C SER A 84 -4.69 9.38 26.82
N ASP A 85 -5.39 10.26 27.53
CA ASP A 85 -6.63 9.95 28.24
C ASP A 85 -7.73 9.49 27.28
N ILE A 86 -7.89 10.17 26.14
CA ILE A 86 -8.86 9.79 25.11
C ILE A 86 -8.51 8.42 24.52
N ALA A 87 -7.24 8.21 24.15
CA ALA A 87 -6.80 6.96 23.53
C ALA A 87 -6.88 5.77 24.48
N VAL A 88 -6.57 5.95 25.78
CA VAL A 88 -6.72 4.90 26.80
C VAL A 88 -8.21 4.58 27.04
N SER A 89 -9.07 5.60 27.02
CA SER A 89 -10.51 5.45 27.26
C SER A 89 -11.31 5.01 26.03
N THR A 90 -10.64 4.70 24.91
CA THR A 90 -11.27 4.22 23.67
C THR A 90 -10.87 2.76 23.42
N PRO A 91 -11.68 1.77 23.86
CA PRO A 91 -11.30 0.36 23.83
C PRO A 91 -11.05 -0.20 22.43
N GLU A 92 -11.75 0.31 21.41
CA GLU A 92 -11.67 -0.17 20.03
C GLU A 92 -10.28 0.02 19.43
N LEU A 93 -9.54 1.02 19.90
CA LEU A 93 -8.16 1.27 19.47
C LEU A 93 -7.21 0.12 19.86
N TRP A 94 -7.56 -0.65 20.89
CA TRP A 94 -6.73 -1.72 21.47
C TRP A 94 -7.25 -3.12 21.12
N ALA A 95 -8.33 -3.20 20.35
CA ALA A 95 -9.03 -4.44 20.05
C ALA A 95 -8.35 -5.29 18.96
N ALA A 96 -7.43 -4.73 18.16
CA ALA A 96 -6.71 -5.46 17.11
C ALA A 96 -5.24 -5.64 17.48
N ILE A 97 -4.80 -6.88 17.70
CA ILE A 97 -3.49 -7.18 18.32
C ILE A 97 -2.66 -8.14 17.45
N PRO A 98 -1.48 -7.70 16.96
CA PRO A 98 -0.52 -8.56 16.27
C PRO A 98 0.42 -9.24 17.27
N VAL A 99 0.03 -10.42 17.78
CA VAL A 99 0.61 -11.04 18.99
C VAL A 99 2.11 -11.31 18.86
N ASN A 100 2.58 -11.82 17.72
CA ASN A 100 4.00 -12.17 17.52
C ASN A 100 4.95 -10.97 17.47
N PHE A 101 4.41 -9.76 17.36
CA PHE A 101 5.20 -8.53 17.32
C PHE A 101 5.13 -7.73 18.62
N VAL A 102 4.53 -8.30 19.68
CA VAL A 102 4.38 -7.64 20.98
C VAL A 102 4.86 -8.51 22.13
N THR A 103 5.41 -7.87 23.16
CA THR A 103 5.75 -8.53 24.43
C THR A 103 4.49 -8.92 25.19
N THR A 104 4.57 -9.92 26.08
CA THR A 104 3.50 -10.32 27.02
C THR A 104 2.87 -9.13 27.74
N ARG A 105 3.69 -8.20 28.24
CA ARG A 105 3.23 -6.98 28.92
C ARG A 105 2.36 -6.09 28.02
N VAL A 106 2.74 -5.93 26.76
CA VAL A 106 1.98 -5.11 25.79
C VAL A 106 0.69 -5.80 25.40
N LEU A 107 0.70 -7.13 25.24
CA LEU A 107 -0.50 -7.92 25.01
C LEU A 107 -1.50 -7.76 26.17
N GLU A 108 -1.09 -8.00 27.41
CA GLU A 108 -1.95 -7.81 28.59
C GLU A 108 -2.47 -6.39 28.71
N THR A 109 -1.62 -5.39 28.48
CA THR A 109 -2.03 -3.98 28.56
C THR A 109 -3.08 -3.65 27.50
N SER A 110 -2.92 -4.18 26.29
CA SER A 110 -3.87 -3.97 25.20
C SER A 110 -5.20 -4.68 25.48
N LEU A 111 -5.16 -5.92 25.96
CA LEU A 111 -6.35 -6.69 26.34
C LEU A 111 -7.13 -6.04 27.51
N LYS A 112 -6.41 -5.46 28.47
CA LYS A 112 -6.99 -4.68 29.58
C LYS A 112 -7.65 -3.40 29.07
N ARG A 113 -7.01 -2.67 28.15
CA ARG A 113 -7.57 -1.44 27.56
C ARG A 113 -8.74 -1.70 26.61
N ALA A 114 -8.74 -2.85 25.94
CA ALA A 114 -9.86 -3.31 25.13
C ALA A 114 -11.11 -3.64 25.98
N LEU A 115 -11.02 -3.64 27.32
CA LEU A 115 -12.13 -3.89 28.25
C LEU A 115 -12.94 -5.14 27.87
N ASN A 116 -14.23 -4.99 27.54
CA ASN A 116 -15.10 -6.08 27.09
C ASN A 116 -15.33 -6.03 25.56
N HIS A 117 -14.61 -5.19 24.83
CA HIS A 117 -14.74 -5.09 23.39
C HIS A 117 -14.30 -6.40 22.71
N PRO A 118 -14.98 -6.82 21.63
CA PRO A 118 -14.55 -7.95 20.81
C PRO A 118 -13.15 -7.73 20.24
N VAL A 119 -12.33 -8.78 20.24
CA VAL A 119 -10.89 -8.71 19.92
C VAL A 119 -10.59 -9.40 18.61
N THR A 120 -9.73 -8.78 17.81
CA THR A 120 -9.11 -9.35 16.61
C THR A 120 -7.66 -9.72 16.91
N ILE A 121 -7.29 -10.97 16.69
CA ILE A 121 -5.93 -11.47 16.93
C ILE A 121 -5.30 -11.87 15.61
N TYR A 122 -4.06 -11.40 15.40
CA TYR A 122 -3.21 -11.83 14.30
C TYR A 122 -2.01 -12.59 14.87
N LEU A 123 -1.92 -13.87 14.52
CA LEU A 123 -0.80 -14.76 14.81
C LEU A 123 0.02 -14.91 13.53
N ARG A 124 1.34 -14.82 13.61
CA ARG A 124 2.28 -14.93 12.48
C ARG A 124 3.40 -15.96 12.67
N ASP A 125 3.61 -16.41 13.90
CA ASP A 125 4.77 -17.22 14.30
C ASP A 125 4.48 -17.96 15.62
N GLU A 126 5.42 -18.77 16.11
CA GLU A 126 5.24 -19.61 17.29
C GLU A 126 4.86 -18.78 18.53
N LEU A 127 3.89 -19.28 19.28
CA LEU A 127 3.46 -18.68 20.54
C LEU A 127 4.23 -19.30 21.69
N SER A 128 4.93 -18.49 22.47
CA SER A 128 5.45 -18.92 23.77
C SER A 128 4.30 -19.32 24.71
N ASP A 129 4.51 -20.30 25.59
CA ASP A 129 3.52 -20.77 26.59
C ASP A 129 2.85 -19.63 27.38
N SER A 130 3.61 -18.57 27.68
CA SER A 130 3.11 -17.38 28.38
C SER A 130 2.07 -16.61 27.57
N LEU A 131 2.30 -16.41 26.27
CA LEU A 131 1.34 -15.74 25.38
C LEU A 131 0.11 -16.61 25.15
N THR A 132 0.30 -17.93 25.02
CA THR A 132 -0.78 -18.91 24.88
C THR A 132 -1.72 -18.88 26.08
N THR A 133 -1.16 -18.87 27.31
CA THR A 133 -1.95 -18.80 28.54
C THR A 133 -2.76 -17.51 28.62
N ILE A 134 -2.17 -16.37 28.26
CA ILE A 134 -2.87 -15.07 28.27
C ILE A 134 -4.02 -15.08 27.25
N LEU A 135 -3.77 -15.52 26.02
CA LEU A 135 -4.80 -15.59 24.98
C LEU A 135 -5.91 -16.56 25.34
N GLY A 136 -5.57 -17.73 25.91
CA GLY A 136 -6.50 -18.75 26.38
C GLY A 136 -7.58 -18.18 27.32
N ASN A 137 -7.18 -17.30 28.24
CA ASN A 137 -8.09 -16.64 29.18
C ASN A 137 -9.04 -15.62 28.53
N HIS A 138 -8.78 -15.22 27.28
CA HIS A 138 -9.57 -14.21 26.56
C HIS A 138 -10.24 -14.75 25.30
N VAL A 139 -10.21 -16.07 25.08
CA VAL A 139 -10.82 -16.74 23.91
C VAL A 139 -12.29 -16.39 23.72
N ALA A 140 -13.04 -16.27 24.82
CA ALA A 140 -14.46 -15.93 24.77
C ALA A 140 -14.76 -14.58 24.09
N ARG A 141 -13.80 -13.66 24.04
CA ARG A 141 -13.94 -12.31 23.45
C ARG A 141 -13.45 -12.22 22.01
N LEU A 142 -12.89 -13.30 21.45
CA LEU A 142 -12.35 -13.29 20.11
C LEU A 142 -13.46 -13.22 19.08
N LYS A 143 -13.35 -12.24 18.19
CA LYS A 143 -14.28 -12.02 17.07
C LYS A 143 -13.69 -12.42 15.73
N HIS A 144 -12.42 -12.08 15.53
CA HIS A 144 -11.69 -12.37 14.32
C HIS A 144 -10.33 -12.97 14.69
N LEU A 145 -9.99 -14.11 14.12
CA LEU A 145 -8.72 -14.80 14.36
C LEU A 145 -8.05 -15.07 13.02
N ASP A 146 -6.86 -14.49 12.85
CA ASP A 146 -6.00 -14.69 11.69
C ASP A 146 -4.73 -15.40 12.14
N ILE A 147 -4.52 -16.61 11.64
CA ILE A 147 -3.38 -17.46 11.96
C ILE A 147 -2.55 -17.61 10.69
N ASN A 148 -1.39 -16.97 10.68
CA ASN A 148 -0.41 -17.10 9.63
C ASN A 148 0.82 -17.82 10.21
N ASN A 149 1.34 -18.83 9.52
CA ASN A 149 2.57 -19.49 9.92
C ASN A 149 3.65 -19.04 8.92
N GLY A 150 4.54 -18.15 9.36
CA GLY A 150 5.22 -17.14 8.54
C GLY A 150 6.03 -17.58 7.31
N ASP A 151 6.51 -16.55 6.59
CA ASP A 151 7.36 -16.67 5.39
C ASP A 151 8.75 -17.21 5.73
N GLY A 152 8.97 -18.53 5.63
CA GLY A 152 10.19 -19.24 5.18
C GLY A 152 11.62 -18.81 5.60
N TYR A 153 11.84 -17.84 6.48
CA TYR A 153 13.17 -17.26 6.77
C TYR A 153 13.65 -17.47 8.21
N THR A 154 12.79 -17.90 9.12
CA THR A 154 13.14 -18.19 10.52
C THR A 154 12.84 -19.64 10.87
N ALA A 155 13.56 -20.55 10.23
CA ALA A 155 13.69 -21.92 10.74
C ALA A 155 14.53 -21.88 12.03
N LEU A 156 13.87 -21.62 13.17
CA LEU A 156 14.47 -21.77 14.50
C LEU A 156 13.54 -22.57 15.41
N ARG A 157 13.82 -23.88 15.42
CA ARG A 157 13.62 -24.87 16.49
C ARG A 157 12.19 -25.20 16.95
N VAL A 158 11.69 -26.31 16.38
CA VAL A 158 11.12 -27.49 17.05
C VAL A 158 10.11 -27.20 18.18
N GLY A 159 8.83 -27.15 17.78
CA GLY A 159 7.67 -27.48 18.60
C GLY A 159 6.60 -28.17 17.74
N ASP A 160 6.17 -29.38 18.12
CA ASP A 160 5.35 -30.32 17.33
C ASP A 160 3.86 -29.93 17.10
N TYR A 161 3.45 -28.67 17.23
CA TYR A 161 2.01 -28.36 17.30
C TYR A 161 1.57 -27.16 16.44
N PRO A 162 0.69 -27.35 15.44
CA PRO A 162 -0.04 -26.23 14.84
C PRO A 162 -0.80 -25.43 15.92
N TYR A 163 -1.10 -24.15 15.72
CA TYR A 163 -1.68 -23.27 16.76
C TYR A 163 -3.09 -23.66 17.28
N LEU A 164 -3.81 -24.51 16.57
CA LEU A 164 -5.23 -24.83 16.83
C LEU A 164 -5.50 -25.70 18.08
N PRO A 165 -4.72 -26.76 18.39
CA PRO A 165 -4.92 -27.60 19.57
C PRO A 165 -4.69 -26.87 20.90
N PHE A 166 -3.99 -25.73 20.89
CA PHE A 166 -3.72 -24.94 22.10
C PHE A 166 -4.95 -24.26 22.68
N PHE A 167 -5.97 -24.02 21.85
CA PHE A 167 -7.19 -23.38 22.31
C PHE A 167 -8.21 -24.42 22.78
N THR A 168 -8.21 -24.71 24.08
CA THR A 168 -9.08 -25.71 24.72
C THR A 168 -10.48 -25.19 25.08
N GLY A 169 -10.80 -23.93 24.74
CA GLY A 169 -12.06 -23.26 25.08
C GLY A 169 -13.06 -23.13 23.94
N LEU A 170 -14.32 -22.86 24.29
CA LEU A 170 -15.35 -22.45 23.31
C LEU A 170 -15.10 -21.02 22.83
N PHE A 171 -15.37 -20.79 21.55
CA PHE A 171 -15.27 -19.51 20.87
C PHE A 171 -16.67 -18.95 20.55
N PRO A 172 -17.44 -18.49 21.55
CA PRO A 172 -18.83 -18.09 21.38
C PRO A 172 -19.03 -16.85 20.52
N HIS A 173 -18.00 -16.03 20.30
CA HIS A 173 -18.11 -14.78 19.55
C HIS A 173 -17.25 -14.74 18.28
N LEU A 174 -16.59 -15.84 17.93
CA LEU A 174 -15.73 -15.88 16.76
C LEU A 174 -16.59 -15.92 15.49
N GLU A 175 -16.52 -14.84 14.71
CA GLU A 175 -17.24 -14.67 13.45
C GLU A 175 -16.35 -14.95 12.24
N THR A 176 -15.04 -14.66 12.32
CA THR A 176 -14.09 -14.86 11.21
C THR A 176 -12.86 -15.64 11.64
N LEU A 177 -12.51 -16.66 10.85
CA LEU A 177 -11.29 -17.44 10.98
C LEU A 177 -10.50 -17.40 9.66
N VAL A 178 -9.22 -17.07 9.74
CA VAL A 178 -8.28 -17.17 8.61
C VAL A 178 -7.10 -18.03 9.06
N VAL A 179 -6.73 -19.03 8.26
CA VAL A 179 -5.61 -19.93 8.53
C VAL A 179 -4.72 -19.99 7.29
N HIS A 180 -3.44 -19.68 7.44
CA HIS A 180 -2.42 -19.85 6.42
C HIS A 180 -1.45 -20.96 6.82
N GLY A 181 -1.27 -21.94 5.94
CA GLY A 181 -0.25 -22.98 6.05
C GLY A 181 1.15 -22.48 5.71
N THR A 182 2.14 -23.32 6.01
CA THR A 182 3.57 -23.02 5.81
C THR A 182 4.05 -23.39 4.41
N ASN A 183 4.92 -22.54 3.85
CA ASN A 183 5.65 -22.82 2.61
C ASN A 183 7.11 -23.15 2.95
N GLU A 184 7.56 -24.39 2.76
CA GLU A 184 9.00 -24.66 2.64
C GLU A 184 9.41 -24.68 1.17
N GLY A 185 10.17 -23.65 0.78
CA GLY A 185 10.90 -23.62 -0.48
C GLY A 185 12.09 -24.57 -0.42
N ARG A 186 12.30 -25.33 -1.51
CA ARG A 186 13.48 -26.19 -1.72
C ARG A 186 14.78 -25.43 -1.44
N SER A 187 15.40 -25.67 -0.28
CA SER A 187 16.85 -25.53 -0.14
C SER A 187 17.46 -26.92 -0.12
N THR A 188 18.27 -27.18 -1.14
CA THR A 188 19.07 -28.39 -1.36
C THR A 188 19.69 -28.95 -0.07
N TRP A 189 19.53 -30.26 0.12
CA TRP A 189 20.20 -31.09 1.13
C TRP A 189 19.80 -30.85 2.59
N GLN A 190 18.55 -31.14 2.93
CA GLN A 190 18.16 -31.81 4.18
C GLN A 190 16.64 -32.08 4.12
N SER A 191 16.24 -33.27 4.53
CA SER A 191 14.84 -33.67 4.66
C SER A 191 14.21 -32.89 5.81
N TYR A 192 13.47 -31.83 5.51
CA TYR A 192 12.68 -31.09 6.48
C TYR A 192 11.22 -31.51 6.38
N THR A 193 10.60 -31.72 7.55
CA THR A 193 9.24 -32.21 7.74
C THR A 193 8.26 -31.06 7.57
N TRP A 194 7.26 -31.25 6.69
CA TRP A 194 6.17 -30.31 6.51
C TRP A 194 5.36 -30.16 7.82
N HIS A 195 5.31 -28.97 8.40
CA HIS A 195 4.46 -28.70 9.56
C HIS A 195 3.06 -28.28 9.08
N ALA A 196 2.34 -29.26 8.55
CA ALA A 196 0.99 -29.16 8.01
C ALA A 196 -0.06 -29.04 9.14
N PHE A 197 -1.08 -28.18 8.98
CA PHE A 197 -2.27 -28.25 9.86
C PHE A 197 -3.04 -29.53 9.53
N LYS A 198 -3.06 -30.49 10.47
CA LYS A 198 -3.82 -31.74 10.27
C LYS A 198 -5.33 -31.48 10.30
N ILE A 199 -6.08 -32.18 9.43
CA ILE A 199 -7.55 -32.09 9.33
C ILE A 199 -8.25 -32.27 10.68
N PRO A 200 -7.91 -33.27 11.52
CA PRO A 200 -8.60 -33.46 12.80
C PRO A 200 -8.50 -32.25 13.73
N HIS A 201 -7.36 -31.56 13.76
CA HIS A 201 -7.19 -30.36 14.57
C HIS A 201 -8.00 -29.17 14.06
N ILE A 202 -8.16 -29.06 12.74
CA ILE A 202 -9.03 -28.05 12.13
C ILE A 202 -10.48 -28.34 12.50
N LEU A 203 -10.93 -29.59 12.34
CA LEU A 203 -12.30 -29.99 12.66
C LEU A 203 -12.60 -29.87 14.16
N GLU A 204 -11.67 -30.27 15.02
CA GLU A 204 -11.77 -30.07 16.48
C GLU A 204 -11.91 -28.58 16.82
N PHE A 205 -11.12 -27.71 16.20
CA PHE A 205 -11.24 -26.26 16.41
C PHE A 205 -12.59 -25.72 15.92
N LEU A 206 -13.00 -26.09 14.71
CA LEU A 206 -14.30 -25.68 14.13
C LEU A 206 -15.48 -26.17 14.98
N SER A 207 -15.37 -27.32 15.65
CA SER A 207 -16.41 -27.81 16.56
C SER A 207 -16.65 -26.87 17.76
N ARG A 208 -15.67 -26.01 18.07
CA ARG A 208 -15.71 -25.06 19.19
C ARG A 208 -16.16 -23.65 18.79
N THR A 209 -16.53 -23.42 17.52
CA THR A 209 -16.84 -22.10 16.95
C THR A 209 -18.29 -22.01 16.44
N PRO A 210 -19.30 -22.05 17.34
CA PRO A 210 -20.72 -22.18 16.95
C PRO A 210 -21.28 -21.00 16.13
N ASN A 211 -20.64 -19.82 16.21
CA ASN A 211 -21.08 -18.59 15.54
C ASN A 211 -20.16 -18.16 14.39
N LEU A 212 -19.33 -19.07 13.89
CA LEU A 212 -18.43 -18.79 12.78
C LEU A 212 -19.23 -18.49 11.52
N ALA A 213 -19.02 -17.29 10.95
CA ALA A 213 -19.69 -16.81 9.75
C ALA A 213 -18.79 -16.88 8.52
N GLU A 214 -17.49 -16.62 8.68
CA GLU A 214 -16.51 -16.62 7.61
C GLU A 214 -15.28 -17.46 7.96
N CYS A 215 -14.89 -18.36 7.07
CA CYS A 215 -13.70 -19.19 7.22
C CYS A 215 -12.85 -19.18 5.95
N THR A 216 -11.54 -18.96 6.10
CA THR A 216 -10.59 -18.95 4.98
C THR A 216 -9.37 -19.81 5.31
N PHE A 217 -9.03 -20.71 4.39
CA PHE A 217 -7.86 -21.57 4.47
C PHE A 217 -6.94 -21.28 3.28
N HIS A 218 -5.67 -20.99 3.56
CA HIS A 218 -4.62 -20.75 2.56
C HIS A 218 -3.52 -21.79 2.71
N ASP A 219 -3.14 -22.47 1.63
CA ASP A 219 -2.03 -23.45 1.57
C ASP A 219 -1.98 -24.46 2.73
N VAL A 220 -3.14 -24.94 3.17
CA VAL A 220 -3.22 -25.96 4.21
C VAL A 220 -2.83 -27.32 3.61
N LEU A 221 -1.71 -27.86 4.08
CA LEU A 221 -1.27 -29.21 3.71
C LEU A 221 -2.06 -30.25 4.53
N THR A 222 -2.44 -31.37 3.92
CA THR A 222 -3.20 -32.44 4.56
C THR A 222 -2.40 -33.73 4.43
N ASP A 223 -1.72 -34.15 5.50
CA ASP A 223 -1.09 -35.48 5.54
C ASP A 223 -2.16 -36.53 5.87
N ASP A 224 -2.19 -37.59 5.07
CA ASP A 224 -3.17 -38.66 5.10
C ASP A 224 -2.77 -39.70 6.18
N ASP A 225 -2.78 -39.28 7.45
CA ASP A 225 -2.43 -40.15 8.59
C ASP A 225 -3.53 -41.18 8.93
N GLY A 226 -4.50 -41.44 8.03
CA GLY A 226 -5.50 -42.51 8.21
C GLY A 226 -6.41 -42.37 9.45
N LEU A 227 -6.43 -41.20 10.10
CA LEU A 227 -7.32 -40.89 11.21
C LEU A 227 -8.69 -40.50 10.65
N VAL A 228 -9.59 -41.48 10.65
CA VAL A 228 -11.00 -41.35 10.28
C VAL A 228 -11.68 -40.45 11.30
N VAL A 229 -12.11 -39.26 10.90
CA VAL A 229 -13.08 -38.49 11.68
C VAL A 229 -14.45 -39.06 11.36
N GLU A 230 -15.07 -39.79 12.29
CA GLU A 230 -16.32 -40.51 12.01
C GLU A 230 -17.56 -39.58 11.95
N GLU A 231 -17.48 -38.37 12.52
CA GLU A 231 -18.63 -37.47 12.68
C GLU A 231 -18.61 -36.28 11.72
N ILE A 232 -19.78 -36.01 11.12
CA ILE A 232 -20.02 -34.82 10.31
C ILE A 232 -20.17 -33.61 11.25
N LEU A 233 -19.32 -32.61 11.05
CA LEU A 233 -19.41 -31.34 11.76
C LEU A 233 -20.38 -30.40 11.04
N VAL A 234 -21.43 -29.98 11.76
CA VAL A 234 -22.42 -29.01 11.28
C VAL A 234 -22.03 -27.60 11.73
N LEU A 235 -21.81 -26.69 10.79
CA LEU A 235 -21.59 -25.26 11.07
C LEU A 235 -22.77 -24.46 10.54
N PRO A 236 -23.82 -24.23 11.36
CA PRO A 236 -25.09 -23.71 10.87
C PRO A 236 -25.06 -22.24 10.47
N ASN A 237 -24.06 -21.48 10.93
CA ASN A 237 -23.96 -20.04 10.70
C ASN A 237 -22.90 -19.65 9.66
N LEU A 238 -22.17 -20.63 9.10
CA LEU A 238 -21.07 -20.34 8.18
C LEU A 238 -21.61 -19.93 6.80
N THR A 239 -21.54 -18.64 6.50
CA THR A 239 -22.03 -18.05 5.24
C THR A 239 -20.96 -17.98 4.17
N CYS A 240 -19.68 -17.97 4.53
CA CYS A 240 -18.58 -17.86 3.58
C CYS A 240 -17.43 -18.84 3.90
N LEU A 241 -17.07 -19.66 2.92
CA LEU A 241 -15.92 -20.57 2.98
C LEU A 241 -14.99 -20.34 1.79
N LYS A 242 -13.70 -20.12 2.07
CA LYS A 242 -12.68 -19.87 1.04
C LYS A 242 -11.48 -20.80 1.22
N PHE A 243 -11.07 -21.43 0.13
CA PHE A 243 -9.82 -22.18 0.01
C PHE A 243 -8.93 -21.47 -1.01
N GLY A 244 -7.76 -21.03 -0.61
CA GLY A 244 -6.84 -20.28 -1.47
C GLY A 244 -5.45 -20.90 -1.54
N LYS A 245 -4.72 -20.53 -2.58
CA LYS A 245 -3.31 -20.84 -2.78
C LYS A 245 -2.51 -19.53 -2.77
N THR A 246 -1.40 -19.46 -2.03
CA THR A 246 -0.51 -18.28 -1.98
C THR A 246 0.82 -18.50 -2.69
N THR A 247 1.27 -19.75 -2.92
CA THR A 247 2.53 -20.00 -3.64
C THR A 247 2.44 -21.08 -4.71
N GLY A 248 3.21 -20.94 -5.79
CA GLY A 248 3.22 -21.79 -6.99
C GLY A 248 3.73 -23.23 -6.82
N ILE A 249 3.77 -23.78 -5.61
CA ILE A 249 4.22 -25.16 -5.40
C ILE A 249 3.11 -26.12 -5.88
N HIS A 250 3.49 -27.02 -6.78
CA HIS A 250 2.66 -28.11 -7.29
C HIS A 250 2.81 -29.32 -6.37
N ASN A 251 2.09 -29.36 -5.26
CA ASN A 251 1.73 -30.63 -4.62
C ASN A 251 0.33 -30.49 -4.02
N LEU A 252 -0.56 -31.31 -4.56
CA LEU A 252 -2.01 -31.24 -4.45
C LEU A 252 -2.46 -31.74 -3.07
N ASN A 253 -2.86 -30.83 -2.18
CA ASN A 253 -3.61 -31.21 -0.99
C ASN A 253 -5.11 -31.08 -1.26
N SER A 254 -5.85 -32.11 -0.87
CA SER A 254 -7.27 -32.27 -1.12
C SER A 254 -8.05 -31.53 -0.04
N TYR A 255 -8.33 -30.23 -0.25
CA TYR A 255 -9.36 -29.54 0.55
C TYR A 255 -10.73 -30.24 0.49
N ALA A 256 -10.91 -31.17 -0.46
CA ALA A 256 -12.08 -32.05 -0.51
C ALA A 256 -12.22 -32.88 0.77
N ASP A 257 -11.12 -33.25 1.43
CA ASP A 257 -11.17 -34.04 2.67
C ASP A 257 -11.77 -33.23 3.82
N ILE A 258 -11.47 -31.93 3.92
CA ILE A 258 -12.15 -31.04 4.88
C ILE A 258 -13.64 -30.94 4.53
N LEU A 259 -13.97 -30.74 3.25
CA LEU A 259 -15.37 -30.65 2.83
C LEU A 259 -16.15 -31.94 3.13
N ARG A 260 -15.54 -33.13 3.05
CA ARG A 260 -16.20 -34.42 3.37
C ARG A 260 -16.77 -34.47 4.79
N TYR A 261 -16.14 -33.78 5.74
CA TYR A 261 -16.56 -33.79 7.14
C TYR A 261 -17.42 -32.58 7.54
N LEU A 262 -17.73 -31.66 6.62
CA LEU A 262 -18.53 -30.46 6.92
C LEU A 262 -19.95 -30.54 6.35
N SER A 263 -20.92 -30.09 7.12
CA SER A 263 -22.29 -29.75 6.68
C SER A 263 -22.56 -28.28 6.94
N LEU A 264 -22.82 -27.52 5.87
CA LEU A 264 -22.85 -26.04 5.89
C LEU A 264 -24.18 -25.50 5.34
N PRO A 265 -25.29 -25.58 6.10
CA PRO A 265 -26.64 -25.27 5.59
C PRO A 265 -26.91 -23.79 5.31
N ALA A 266 -26.09 -22.86 5.83
CA ALA A 266 -26.23 -21.42 5.56
C ALA A 266 -25.19 -20.87 4.56
N LEU A 267 -24.44 -21.74 3.87
CA LEU A 267 -23.35 -21.30 3.02
C LEU A 267 -23.85 -20.54 1.79
N GLU A 268 -23.50 -19.25 1.69
CA GLU A 268 -23.86 -18.39 0.57
C GLU A 268 -22.70 -18.20 -0.42
N THR A 269 -21.46 -18.24 0.06
CA THR A 269 -20.26 -18.05 -0.77
C THR A 269 -19.26 -19.18 -0.57
N LEU A 270 -18.90 -19.84 -1.67
CA LEU A 270 -17.85 -20.84 -1.72
C LEU A 270 -16.79 -20.44 -2.75
N PHE A 271 -15.53 -20.40 -2.31
CA PHE A 271 -14.38 -20.14 -3.16
C PHE A 271 -13.37 -21.26 -2.97
N PHE A 272 -12.83 -21.80 -4.05
CA PHE A 272 -11.67 -22.69 -3.97
C PHE A 272 -10.72 -22.49 -5.15
N SER A 273 -9.45 -22.25 -4.85
CA SER A 273 -8.33 -22.16 -5.80
C SER A 273 -7.16 -22.98 -5.28
N GLY A 274 -6.51 -23.74 -6.18
CA GLY A 274 -5.46 -24.70 -5.88
C GLY A 274 -5.95 -26.03 -5.31
N ALA A 275 -7.27 -26.18 -5.09
CA ALA A 275 -7.90 -27.35 -4.50
C ALA A 275 -8.33 -28.37 -5.55
N LYS A 276 -7.89 -29.63 -5.41
CA LYS A 276 -8.42 -30.74 -6.21
C LYS A 276 -9.72 -31.25 -5.58
N ILE A 277 -10.86 -30.69 -5.99
CA ILE A 277 -12.19 -31.15 -5.54
C ILE A 277 -12.82 -31.91 -6.69
N THR A 278 -13.06 -33.22 -6.51
CA THR A 278 -13.75 -34.01 -7.53
C THR A 278 -15.24 -33.63 -7.60
N SER A 279 -15.85 -33.77 -8.78
CA SER A 279 -17.28 -33.50 -8.93
C SER A 279 -18.17 -34.37 -8.02
N SER A 280 -17.75 -35.60 -7.74
CA SER A 280 -18.40 -36.50 -6.80
C SER A 280 -18.34 -35.97 -5.36
N ASP A 281 -17.17 -35.52 -4.90
CA ASP A 281 -17.01 -34.96 -3.55
C ASP A 281 -17.84 -33.67 -3.39
N PHE A 282 -17.86 -32.84 -4.43
CA PHE A 282 -18.66 -31.62 -4.43
C PHE A 282 -20.16 -31.90 -4.40
N SER A 283 -20.63 -32.86 -5.21
CA SER A 283 -22.04 -33.27 -5.23
C SER A 283 -22.48 -33.85 -3.89
N LEU A 284 -21.66 -34.69 -3.27
CA LEU A 284 -21.92 -35.24 -1.93
C LEU A 284 -21.97 -34.14 -0.87
N PHE A 285 -21.09 -33.16 -0.94
CA PHE A 285 -21.11 -32.00 -0.05
C PHE A 285 -22.39 -31.19 -0.20
N LEU A 286 -22.83 -30.93 -1.44
CA LEU A 286 -24.07 -30.20 -1.71
C LEU A 286 -25.31 -30.97 -1.27
N GLU A 287 -25.34 -32.28 -1.46
CA GLU A 287 -26.43 -33.14 -0.98
C GLU A 287 -26.53 -33.10 0.55
N ARG A 288 -25.40 -33.20 1.23
CA ARG A 288 -25.34 -33.16 2.69
C ARG A 288 -25.66 -31.78 3.28
N SER A 289 -25.24 -30.69 2.63
CA SER A 289 -25.35 -29.34 3.17
C SER A 289 -26.61 -28.61 2.69
N SER A 290 -27.10 -28.93 1.49
CA SER A 290 -28.19 -28.20 0.81
C SER A 290 -28.10 -26.66 0.94
N PRO A 291 -26.94 -26.05 0.60
CA PRO A 291 -26.69 -24.66 0.93
C PRO A 291 -27.42 -23.68 -0.02
N PRO A 292 -27.86 -22.50 0.46
CA PRO A 292 -28.42 -21.43 -0.37
C PRO A 292 -27.30 -20.65 -1.11
N LEU A 293 -26.49 -21.36 -1.88
CA LEU A 293 -25.29 -20.82 -2.50
C LEU A 293 -25.62 -19.71 -3.50
N ARG A 294 -25.10 -18.51 -3.28
CA ARG A 294 -25.25 -17.33 -4.15
C ARG A 294 -24.03 -17.07 -5.01
N LYS A 295 -22.83 -17.40 -4.51
CA LYS A 295 -21.56 -17.19 -5.20
C LYS A 295 -20.67 -18.42 -5.13
N LEU A 296 -20.22 -18.87 -6.30
CA LEU A 296 -19.32 -19.99 -6.47
C LEU A 296 -18.14 -19.55 -7.33
N VAL A 297 -16.92 -19.74 -6.81
CA VAL A 297 -15.68 -19.45 -7.54
C VAL A 297 -14.80 -20.69 -7.55
N ILE A 298 -14.50 -21.17 -8.74
CA ILE A 298 -13.69 -22.35 -9.04
C ILE A 298 -12.39 -21.85 -9.69
N GLY A 299 -11.28 -21.99 -8.99
CA GLY A 299 -9.96 -21.56 -9.45
C GLY A 299 -9.30 -22.49 -10.47
N ASP A 300 -7.96 -22.45 -10.48
CA ASP A 300 -6.98 -23.12 -11.36
C ASP A 300 -7.03 -24.67 -11.42
N GLN A 301 -8.02 -25.33 -10.82
CA GLN A 301 -8.19 -26.79 -10.82
C GLN A 301 -9.60 -27.23 -11.27
N CYS A 302 -10.29 -26.37 -12.03
CA CYS A 302 -11.66 -26.61 -12.50
C CYS A 302 -11.83 -27.83 -13.41
N ASN A 303 -10.77 -28.34 -14.05
CA ASN A 303 -10.81 -29.54 -14.92
C ASN A 303 -11.11 -30.86 -14.18
N THR A 304 -11.19 -30.82 -12.85
CA THR A 304 -11.66 -31.94 -12.02
C THR A 304 -13.17 -32.16 -12.10
N PHE A 305 -13.91 -31.22 -12.71
CA PHE A 305 -15.35 -31.31 -12.93
C PHE A 305 -15.64 -31.89 -14.32
N SER A 306 -16.48 -32.94 -14.36
CA SER A 306 -16.97 -33.53 -15.61
C SER A 306 -18.31 -32.92 -16.01
N VAL A 307 -18.60 -32.90 -17.31
CA VAL A 307 -19.88 -32.40 -17.88
C VAL A 307 -21.09 -33.13 -17.31
N LEU A 308 -21.01 -34.47 -17.27
CA LEU A 308 -22.07 -35.35 -16.75
C LEU A 308 -22.42 -35.08 -15.28
N ASP A 309 -21.48 -34.52 -14.52
CA ASP A 309 -21.70 -34.18 -13.12
C ASP A 309 -22.01 -32.69 -12.92
N MET A 310 -21.74 -31.82 -13.91
CA MET A 310 -22.12 -30.41 -13.86
C MET A 310 -23.61 -30.21 -13.69
N GLU A 311 -24.42 -30.88 -14.52
CA GLU A 311 -25.88 -30.85 -14.38
C GLU A 311 -26.35 -31.29 -12.98
N LYS A 312 -25.71 -32.34 -12.43
CA LYS A 312 -26.09 -32.92 -11.13
C LYS A 312 -25.85 -31.97 -9.96
N TRP A 313 -24.75 -31.22 -9.96
CA TRP A 313 -24.48 -30.25 -8.89
C TRP A 313 -25.19 -28.93 -9.13
N MET A 314 -25.35 -28.49 -10.39
CA MET A 314 -26.07 -27.26 -10.75
C MET A 314 -27.55 -27.30 -10.35
N CYS A 315 -28.22 -28.45 -10.51
CA CYS A 315 -29.58 -28.69 -9.99
C CYS A 315 -29.71 -28.43 -8.49
N ARG A 316 -28.62 -28.61 -7.72
CA ARG A 316 -28.60 -28.47 -6.25
C ARG A 316 -28.28 -27.05 -5.78
N VAL A 317 -27.98 -26.12 -6.69
CA VAL A 317 -27.68 -24.70 -6.38
C VAL A 317 -28.54 -23.72 -7.19
N PRO A 318 -29.88 -23.80 -7.09
CA PRO A 318 -30.79 -23.00 -7.94
C PRO A 318 -30.68 -21.49 -7.70
N PHE A 319 -30.23 -21.07 -6.51
CA PHE A 319 -30.12 -19.65 -6.11
C PHE A 319 -28.77 -19.00 -6.47
N LEU A 320 -27.93 -19.69 -7.24
CA LEU A 320 -26.60 -19.19 -7.58
C LEU A 320 -26.70 -17.99 -8.53
N VAL A 321 -26.17 -16.85 -8.09
CA VAL A 321 -26.20 -15.57 -8.82
C VAL A 321 -24.88 -15.33 -9.56
N HIS A 322 -23.77 -15.82 -9.01
CA HIS A 322 -22.42 -15.58 -9.51
C HIS A 322 -21.63 -16.88 -9.62
N LEU A 323 -21.20 -17.23 -10.83
CA LEU A 323 -20.32 -18.35 -11.13
C LEU A 323 -19.04 -17.84 -11.80
N GLU A 324 -17.88 -18.14 -11.21
CA GLU A 324 -16.57 -17.84 -11.78
C GLU A 324 -15.75 -19.13 -11.92
N MET A 325 -15.20 -19.38 -13.10
CA MET A 325 -14.31 -20.51 -13.39
C MET A 325 -13.01 -19.99 -14.00
N ALA A 326 -11.87 -20.32 -13.39
CA ALA A 326 -10.54 -19.90 -13.84
C ALA A 326 -9.77 -21.02 -14.55
N ALA A 327 -9.30 -20.70 -15.75
CA ALA A 327 -8.55 -21.55 -16.67
C ALA A 327 -9.19 -22.93 -16.98
N PRO A 328 -10.50 -23.02 -17.32
CA PRO A 328 -11.05 -24.28 -17.82
C PRO A 328 -10.43 -24.65 -19.17
N GLU A 329 -10.24 -25.96 -19.39
CA GLU A 329 -9.98 -26.49 -20.74
C GLU A 329 -11.10 -26.08 -21.71
N ASP A 330 -10.75 -25.90 -22.99
CA ASP A 330 -11.68 -25.45 -24.04
C ASP A 330 -12.97 -26.30 -24.08
N ASN A 331 -12.84 -27.61 -23.91
CA ASN A 331 -13.98 -28.53 -23.87
C ASN A 331 -14.90 -28.21 -22.69
N LEU A 332 -14.35 -28.07 -21.48
CA LEU A 332 -15.13 -27.79 -20.28
C LEU A 332 -15.86 -26.43 -20.35
N ALA A 333 -15.19 -25.42 -20.90
CA ALA A 333 -15.79 -24.09 -21.09
C ALA A 333 -16.95 -24.14 -22.10
N ASN A 334 -16.75 -24.84 -23.22
CA ASN A 334 -17.79 -25.01 -24.25
C ASN A 334 -18.96 -25.85 -23.75
N ASP A 335 -18.69 -26.93 -23.03
CA ASP A 335 -19.71 -27.79 -22.46
C ASP A 335 -20.54 -27.06 -21.40
N LEU A 336 -19.92 -26.23 -20.56
CA LEU A 336 -20.63 -25.37 -19.60
C LEU A 336 -21.56 -24.38 -20.31
N VAL A 337 -21.06 -23.72 -21.37
CA VAL A 337 -21.85 -22.80 -22.18
C VAL A 337 -23.00 -23.54 -22.86
N ALA A 338 -22.77 -24.73 -23.40
CA ALA A 338 -23.79 -25.55 -24.04
C ALA A 338 -24.90 -25.96 -23.06
N VAL A 339 -24.56 -26.48 -21.87
CA VAL A 339 -25.51 -26.88 -20.82
C VAL A 339 -26.36 -25.70 -20.34
N LEU A 340 -25.75 -24.52 -20.18
CA LEU A 340 -26.45 -23.30 -19.78
C LEU A 340 -27.29 -22.66 -20.91
N ALA A 341 -26.86 -22.84 -22.16
CA ALA A 341 -27.56 -22.34 -23.35
C ALA A 341 -28.71 -23.25 -23.79
N GLU A 342 -28.69 -24.53 -23.41
CA GLU A 342 -29.73 -25.48 -23.78
C GLU A 342 -31.08 -25.07 -23.18
N THR A 343 -32.00 -24.69 -24.06
CA THR A 343 -33.32 -24.11 -23.76
C THR A 343 -34.22 -24.96 -22.86
N SER A 344 -33.90 -26.23 -22.65
CA SER A 344 -34.62 -27.19 -21.80
C SER A 344 -34.18 -27.17 -20.33
N SER A 345 -33.03 -26.57 -20.02
CA SER A 345 -32.42 -26.66 -18.69
C SER A 345 -32.85 -25.47 -17.81
N ASP A 346 -33.65 -25.70 -16.75
CA ASP A 346 -33.89 -24.71 -15.68
C ASP A 346 -32.75 -24.76 -14.63
N LEU A 347 -31.54 -25.03 -15.10
CA LEU A 347 -30.35 -25.14 -14.27
C LEU A 347 -29.89 -23.74 -13.88
N ILE A 348 -29.92 -23.44 -12.58
CA ILE A 348 -29.50 -22.15 -12.00
C ILE A 348 -30.25 -20.94 -12.62
N PRO A 349 -31.57 -20.82 -12.35
CA PRO A 349 -32.39 -19.77 -12.93
C PRO A 349 -31.97 -18.34 -12.53
N ASP A 350 -31.35 -18.17 -11.37
CA ASP A 350 -30.97 -16.86 -10.81
C ASP A 350 -29.59 -16.36 -11.25
N LEU A 351 -28.90 -17.08 -12.16
CA LEU A 351 -27.53 -16.77 -12.57
C LEU A 351 -27.46 -15.42 -13.28
N GLN A 352 -26.80 -14.43 -12.70
CA GLN A 352 -26.65 -13.10 -13.30
C GLN A 352 -25.26 -12.85 -13.87
N ILE A 353 -24.23 -13.40 -13.22
CA ILE A 353 -22.83 -13.18 -13.58
C ILE A 353 -22.17 -14.53 -13.85
N LEU A 354 -21.72 -14.71 -15.10
CA LEU A 354 -20.87 -15.82 -15.49
C LEU A 354 -19.49 -15.27 -15.89
N ARG A 355 -18.46 -15.69 -15.18
CA ARG A 355 -17.06 -15.32 -15.46
C ARG A 355 -16.26 -16.54 -15.83
N ILE A 356 -15.70 -16.50 -17.05
CA ILE A 356 -14.73 -17.50 -17.50
C ILE A 356 -13.41 -16.75 -17.69
N SER A 357 -12.46 -17.10 -16.84
CA SER A 357 -11.14 -16.51 -16.76
C SER A 357 -10.16 -17.43 -17.51
N HIS A 358 -9.34 -16.92 -18.43
CA HIS A 358 -8.43 -17.75 -19.24
C HIS A 358 -6.99 -17.20 -19.26
N GLU A 359 -5.99 -18.08 -19.39
CA GLU A 359 -4.58 -17.68 -19.49
C GLU A 359 -4.30 -16.89 -20.79
N PRO A 360 -3.32 -15.96 -20.77
CA PRO A 360 -3.17 -14.94 -21.82
C PRO A 360 -2.48 -15.43 -23.10
N LEU A 361 -2.04 -16.69 -23.14
CA LEU A 361 -1.26 -17.26 -24.25
C LEU A 361 -2.01 -18.32 -25.07
N THR A 362 -3.19 -18.73 -24.63
CA THR A 362 -4.04 -19.70 -25.32
C THR A 362 -5.28 -18.97 -25.86
N THR A 363 -5.60 -19.18 -27.13
CA THR A 363 -6.86 -18.69 -27.72
C THR A 363 -7.98 -19.62 -27.30
N LEU A 364 -8.78 -19.21 -26.31
CA LEU A 364 -9.98 -19.93 -25.91
C LEU A 364 -10.93 -20.00 -27.14
N GLN A 365 -11.11 -21.18 -27.73
CA GLN A 365 -12.02 -21.38 -28.86
C GLN A 365 -13.43 -21.66 -28.33
N LEU A 366 -14.17 -20.60 -28.06
CA LEU A 366 -15.56 -20.71 -27.61
C LEU A 366 -16.54 -20.92 -28.77
N ASP A 367 -17.58 -21.72 -28.54
CA ASP A 367 -18.75 -21.78 -29.41
C ASP A 367 -19.53 -20.46 -29.37
N TYR A 368 -19.33 -19.64 -30.39
CA TYR A 368 -20.02 -18.36 -30.59
C TYR A 368 -21.54 -18.52 -30.64
N GLN A 369 -22.05 -19.65 -31.14
CA GLN A 369 -23.49 -19.87 -31.26
C GLN A 369 -24.13 -20.15 -29.91
N GLY A 370 -23.50 -20.98 -29.07
CA GLY A 370 -23.86 -21.19 -27.67
C GLY A 370 -23.81 -19.90 -26.83
N LEU A 371 -22.80 -19.06 -27.01
CA LEU A 371 -22.71 -17.76 -26.31
C LEU A 371 -23.83 -16.80 -26.69
N LEU A 372 -24.17 -16.72 -27.98
CA LEU A 372 -25.27 -15.89 -28.46
C LEU A 372 -26.62 -16.38 -27.93
N LEU A 373 -26.82 -17.69 -27.84
CA LEU A 373 -28.01 -18.28 -27.20
C LEU A 373 -28.06 -17.94 -25.70
N LEU A 374 -26.94 -18.04 -25.00
CA LEU A 374 -26.87 -17.74 -23.57
C LEU A 374 -27.13 -16.26 -23.27
N LEU A 375 -26.56 -15.34 -24.06
CA LEU A 375 -26.81 -13.90 -23.95
C LEU A 375 -28.23 -13.49 -24.36
N SER A 376 -28.82 -14.19 -25.33
CA SER A 376 -30.20 -13.93 -25.78
C SER A 376 -31.27 -14.54 -24.87
N SER A 377 -30.92 -15.53 -24.05
CA SER A 377 -31.83 -16.22 -23.12
C SER A 377 -32.34 -15.36 -21.95
N ARG A 378 -31.83 -14.12 -21.78
CA ARG A 378 -32.08 -13.22 -20.61
C ARG A 378 -31.70 -13.82 -19.24
N ARG A 379 -31.10 -15.01 -19.19
CA ARG A 379 -30.71 -15.69 -17.96
C ARG A 379 -29.47 -15.02 -17.36
N ALA A 380 -28.33 -15.05 -18.06
CA ALA A 380 -27.14 -14.30 -17.63
C ALA A 380 -27.21 -12.83 -18.08
N LYS A 381 -27.19 -11.90 -17.13
CA LYS A 381 -27.17 -10.44 -17.41
C LYS A 381 -25.79 -9.95 -17.84
N PHE A 382 -24.73 -10.59 -17.35
CA PHE A 382 -23.35 -10.24 -17.63
C PHE A 382 -22.52 -11.51 -17.80
N VAL A 383 -21.97 -11.70 -19.00
CA VAL A 383 -20.92 -12.69 -19.27
C VAL A 383 -19.62 -11.92 -19.44
N GLU A 384 -18.68 -12.09 -18.52
CA GLU A 384 -17.40 -11.38 -18.54
C GLU A 384 -16.28 -12.39 -18.79
N PHE A 385 -15.66 -12.27 -19.97
CA PHE A 385 -14.44 -13.00 -20.30
C PHE A 385 -13.25 -12.17 -19.84
N LYS A 386 -12.65 -12.58 -18.73
CA LYS A 386 -11.47 -11.91 -18.21
C LYS A 386 -10.25 -12.66 -18.72
N LEU A 387 -9.45 -12.01 -19.56
CA LEU A 387 -8.07 -12.42 -19.75
C LEU A 387 -7.41 -12.33 -18.38
N VAL A 388 -7.15 -13.48 -17.76
CA VAL A 388 -6.22 -13.53 -16.65
C VAL A 388 -4.91 -13.18 -17.29
N ALA A 389 -4.42 -11.97 -17.04
CA ALA A 389 -2.98 -11.80 -17.10
C ALA A 389 -2.46 -12.80 -16.07
N VAL A 390 -1.97 -13.95 -16.53
CA VAL A 390 -0.96 -14.69 -15.77
C VAL A 390 0.01 -13.60 -15.36
N ASP A 391 0.19 -13.45 -14.06
CA ASP A 391 1.27 -12.66 -13.55
C ASP A 391 2.53 -13.29 -14.15
N MET A 392 3.02 -12.72 -15.27
CA MET A 392 4.30 -13.04 -15.88
C MET A 392 5.41 -12.43 -15.00
N SER A 393 5.27 -12.66 -13.70
CA SER A 393 6.24 -12.42 -12.65
C SER A 393 6.59 -13.75 -11.97
N GLU A 394 6.76 -14.82 -12.74
CA GLU A 394 8.01 -15.55 -12.56
C GLU A 394 8.99 -15.10 -13.65
N PRO A 395 10.17 -14.60 -13.27
CA PRO A 395 11.14 -14.08 -14.22
C PRO A 395 11.79 -15.24 -14.97
N ASP A 396 11.70 -15.19 -16.30
CA ASP A 396 12.65 -15.83 -17.21
C ASP A 396 14.08 -15.72 -16.64
N PRO A 397 14.80 -16.83 -16.36
CA PRO A 397 16.13 -16.82 -15.73
C PRO A 397 17.22 -16.14 -16.56
N GLN A 398 16.94 -15.69 -17.79
CA GLN A 398 17.96 -15.16 -18.68
C GLN A 398 17.67 -13.78 -19.30
N LYS A 399 16.59 -13.10 -18.92
CA LYS A 399 16.50 -11.65 -19.14
C LYS A 399 17.21 -10.93 -18.01
N LYS A 400 18.34 -10.29 -18.31
CA LYS A 400 19.09 -9.39 -17.42
C LYS A 400 18.12 -8.64 -16.50
N LYS A 401 18.08 -9.03 -15.23
CA LYS A 401 17.32 -8.38 -14.16
C LYS A 401 17.50 -6.87 -14.27
N ILE A 402 16.47 -6.16 -14.73
CA ILE A 402 16.23 -4.84 -14.20
C ILE A 402 15.59 -5.11 -12.84
N SER A 403 16.42 -5.04 -11.81
CA SER A 403 16.03 -5.21 -10.41
C SER A 403 14.96 -4.18 -10.05
N TYR A 404 13.70 -4.58 -10.00
CA TYR A 404 12.70 -3.86 -9.24
C TYR A 404 13.13 -3.91 -7.77
N LEU A 405 13.58 -2.78 -7.23
CA LEU A 405 13.84 -2.63 -5.82
C LEU A 405 12.53 -2.88 -5.06
N PRO A 406 12.46 -3.84 -4.11
CA PRO A 406 11.25 -4.06 -3.33
C PRO A 406 10.87 -2.75 -2.64
N ALA A 407 9.59 -2.36 -2.70
CA ALA A 407 9.11 -1.07 -2.20
C ALA A 407 9.58 -0.80 -0.74
N SER A 408 9.73 -1.85 0.08
CA SER A 408 10.30 -1.79 1.44
C SER A 408 11.71 -1.20 1.51
N ARG A 409 12.58 -1.45 0.51
CA ARG A 409 13.94 -0.90 0.43
C ARG A 409 13.97 0.56 -0.03
N LEU A 410 12.92 1.04 -0.69
CA LEU A 410 12.78 2.45 -1.08
C LEU A 410 12.05 3.26 0.00
N VAL A 411 11.13 2.66 0.75
CA VAL A 411 10.37 3.34 1.81
C VAL A 411 11.27 3.87 2.93
N ALA A 412 12.29 3.12 3.35
CA ALA A 412 13.23 3.57 4.38
C ALA A 412 14.04 4.83 3.99
N PRO A 413 14.72 4.88 2.82
CA PRO A 413 15.40 6.09 2.37
C PRO A 413 14.42 7.24 2.03
N LEU A 414 13.23 6.94 1.52
CA LEU A 414 12.19 7.96 1.27
C LEU A 414 11.70 8.60 2.57
N ASN A 415 11.48 7.81 3.62
CA ASN A 415 11.13 8.31 4.95
C ASN A 415 12.30 9.04 5.63
N ALA A 416 13.54 8.62 5.38
CA ALA A 416 14.72 9.33 5.82
C ALA A 416 14.85 10.71 5.13
N TYR A 417 14.64 10.77 3.81
CA TYR A 417 14.59 12.01 3.04
C TYR A 417 13.49 12.93 3.54
N GLY A 418 12.26 12.42 3.74
CA GLY A 418 11.13 13.20 4.27
C GLY A 418 11.38 13.75 5.68
N ARG A 419 12.05 12.99 6.55
CA ARG A 419 12.47 13.46 7.89
C ARG A 419 13.57 14.51 7.79
N ALA A 420 14.59 14.29 6.96
CA ALA A 420 15.67 15.24 6.75
C ALA A 420 15.18 16.56 6.14
N ALA A 421 14.22 16.50 5.20
CA ALA A 421 13.62 17.67 4.58
C ALA A 421 12.81 18.53 5.59
N LYS A 422 12.29 17.92 6.66
CA LYS A 422 11.60 18.64 7.74
C LYS A 422 12.56 19.24 8.76
N THR A 423 13.65 18.53 9.09
CA THR A 423 14.61 18.98 10.11
C THR A 423 15.62 20.00 9.58
N ARG A 424 16.02 19.86 8.30
CA ARG A 424 17.01 20.72 7.64
C ARG A 424 16.52 21.12 6.24
N PRO A 425 15.42 21.90 6.14
CA PRO A 425 14.77 22.17 4.86
C PRO A 425 15.70 22.82 3.85
N TYR A 426 16.46 23.85 4.23
CA TYR A 426 17.34 24.55 3.30
C TYR A 426 18.47 23.68 2.75
N ILE A 427 19.12 22.88 3.60
CA ILE A 427 20.21 21.99 3.20
C ILE A 427 19.69 20.94 2.22
N ILE A 428 18.56 20.31 2.55
CA ILE A 428 18.00 19.26 1.69
C ILE A 428 17.51 19.82 0.35
N GLN A 429 16.90 21.01 0.32
CA GLN A 429 16.48 21.64 -0.93
C GLN A 429 17.67 21.99 -1.82
N ILE A 430 18.76 22.53 -1.25
CA ILE A 430 19.98 22.80 -2.00
C ILE A 430 20.61 21.50 -2.51
N SER A 431 20.79 20.49 -1.66
CA SER A 431 21.39 19.20 -2.07
C SER A 431 20.57 18.48 -3.15
N THR A 432 19.24 18.49 -3.02
CA THR A 432 18.35 17.87 -4.01
C THR A 432 18.35 18.63 -5.32
N SER A 433 18.37 19.97 -5.27
CA SER A 433 18.52 20.81 -6.46
C SER A 433 19.85 20.51 -7.15
N LEU A 434 20.98 20.53 -6.45
CA LEU A 434 22.28 20.21 -7.04
C LEU A 434 22.29 18.84 -7.74
N LEU A 435 21.67 17.82 -7.13
CA LEU A 435 21.56 16.50 -7.74
C LEU A 435 20.71 16.50 -9.03
N ILE A 436 19.54 17.15 -9.01
CA ILE A 436 18.66 17.26 -10.19
C ILE A 436 19.37 17.98 -11.33
N TRP A 437 20.08 19.07 -11.03
CA TRP A 437 20.77 19.87 -12.04
C TRP A 437 22.02 19.18 -12.58
N PHE A 438 22.77 18.46 -11.73
CA PHE A 438 23.87 17.61 -12.15
C PHE A 438 23.39 16.53 -13.13
N THR A 439 22.37 15.77 -12.72
CA THR A 439 21.83 14.66 -13.53
C THR A 439 21.17 15.13 -14.82
N GLY A 440 20.46 16.26 -14.79
CA GLY A 440 19.85 16.87 -15.98
C GLY A 440 20.87 17.36 -17.00
N ASP A 441 21.93 18.05 -16.55
CA ASP A 441 23.00 18.52 -17.44
C ASP A 441 23.84 17.36 -17.99
N PHE A 442 24.14 16.35 -17.15
CA PHE A 442 24.80 15.13 -17.58
C PHE A 442 24.00 14.40 -18.68
N LEU A 443 22.68 14.30 -18.51
CA LEU A 443 21.79 13.71 -19.51
C LEU A 443 21.78 14.51 -20.82
N ALA A 444 21.70 15.84 -20.75
CA ALA A 444 21.75 16.71 -21.94
C ALA A 444 23.06 16.55 -22.71
N GLN A 445 24.20 16.60 -22.02
CA GLN A 445 25.52 16.40 -22.63
C GLN A 445 25.67 14.99 -23.22
N SER A 446 25.11 13.96 -22.57
CA SER A 446 25.10 12.60 -23.11
C SER A 446 24.32 12.49 -24.42
N ILE A 447 23.11 13.09 -24.50
CA ILE A 447 22.26 13.08 -25.70
C ILE A 447 22.93 13.83 -26.86
N GLU A 448 23.53 14.99 -26.58
CA GLU A 448 24.27 15.78 -27.57
C GLU A 448 25.44 14.97 -28.16
N ARG A 449 26.16 14.23 -27.31
CA ARG A 449 27.29 13.38 -27.72
C ARG A 449 26.85 12.20 -28.59
N THR A 450 25.68 11.61 -28.32
CA THR A 450 25.09 10.56 -29.18
C THR A 450 24.61 11.11 -30.52
N SER A 451 24.14 12.35 -30.55
CA SER A 451 23.54 12.96 -31.76
C SER A 451 24.56 13.59 -32.72
N GLN A 452 25.75 13.99 -32.22
CA GLN A 452 26.82 14.62 -33.01
C GLN A 452 28.20 14.06 -32.62
N PRO A 453 28.56 12.84 -33.07
CA PRO A 453 29.77 12.14 -32.63
C PRO A 453 31.10 12.74 -33.16
N THR A 454 31.08 13.62 -34.15
CA THR A 454 32.29 14.16 -34.81
C THR A 454 32.89 15.41 -34.16
N THR A 455 32.18 16.10 -33.26
CA THR A 455 32.61 17.39 -32.67
C THR A 455 32.80 17.38 -31.14
N ALA A 456 32.36 16.35 -30.42
CA ALA A 456 32.34 16.33 -28.96
C ALA A 456 33.46 15.46 -28.35
N SER A 457 34.66 16.02 -28.12
CA SER A 457 35.78 15.24 -27.58
C SER A 457 35.81 15.12 -26.04
N SER A 458 35.26 16.08 -25.27
CA SER A 458 35.31 16.07 -23.79
C SER A 458 34.01 16.55 -23.13
N TRP A 459 33.79 16.20 -21.86
CA TRP A 459 32.65 16.69 -21.06
C TRP A 459 32.87 18.17 -20.71
N ASP A 460 31.84 19.00 -20.89
CA ASP A 460 31.90 20.44 -20.59
C ASP A 460 31.66 20.67 -19.09
N VAL A 461 32.72 20.54 -18.30
CA VAL A 461 32.71 20.75 -16.85
C VAL A 461 32.32 22.20 -16.47
N PRO A 462 32.82 23.25 -17.16
CA PRO A 462 32.38 24.63 -16.91
C PRO A 462 30.86 24.83 -17.09
N ARG A 463 30.23 24.18 -18.09
CA ARG A 463 28.76 24.18 -18.24
C ARG A 463 28.07 23.56 -17.04
N THR A 464 28.51 22.39 -16.59
CA THR A 464 27.92 21.71 -15.44
C THR A 464 28.04 22.56 -14.17
N LEU A 465 29.20 23.20 -13.93
CA LEU A 465 29.39 24.07 -12.78
C LEU A 465 28.41 25.27 -12.79
N ARG A 466 28.21 25.90 -13.94
CA ARG A 466 27.22 26.99 -14.11
C ARG A 466 25.80 26.49 -13.82
N SER A 467 25.43 25.33 -14.36
CA SER A 467 24.13 24.70 -14.10
C SER A 467 23.90 24.41 -12.60
N LEU A 468 24.94 23.96 -11.89
CA LEU A 468 24.88 23.76 -10.43
C LEU A 468 24.69 25.06 -9.66
N LEU A 469 25.39 26.14 -10.03
CA LEU A 469 25.25 27.46 -9.39
C LEU A 469 23.82 28.01 -9.58
N ILE A 470 23.26 27.88 -10.78
CA ILE A 470 21.89 28.32 -11.08
C ILE A 470 20.87 27.48 -10.29
N GLY A 471 21.09 26.17 -10.18
CA GLY A 471 20.27 25.27 -9.37
C GLY A 471 20.34 25.55 -7.88
N ALA A 472 21.52 25.89 -7.35
CA ALA A 472 21.68 26.29 -5.96
C ALA A 472 20.97 27.62 -5.67
N GLY A 473 21.12 28.62 -6.55
CA GLY A 473 20.49 29.94 -6.40
C GLY A 473 18.97 29.89 -6.43
N SER A 474 18.38 28.99 -7.22
CA SER A 474 16.92 28.85 -7.32
C SER A 474 16.29 27.95 -6.26
N ALA A 475 17.07 27.15 -5.52
CA ALA A 475 16.55 26.14 -4.59
C ALA A 475 15.70 26.73 -3.46
N ILE A 476 16.20 27.75 -2.77
CA ILE A 476 15.51 28.37 -1.63
C ILE A 476 14.28 29.18 -2.08
N PRO A 477 14.37 30.07 -3.10
CA PRO A 477 13.18 30.76 -3.61
C PRO A 477 12.08 29.79 -4.07
N SER A 478 12.45 28.72 -4.77
CA SER A 478 11.50 27.69 -5.21
C SER A 478 10.82 27.01 -4.03
N TYR A 479 11.57 26.66 -2.98
CA TYR A 479 11.01 26.09 -1.76
C TYR A 479 9.98 27.02 -1.09
N HIS A 480 10.28 28.31 -0.98
CA HIS A 480 9.33 29.28 -0.43
C HIS A 480 8.10 29.44 -1.31
N TRP A 481 8.25 29.45 -2.62
CA TRP A 481 7.15 29.49 -3.57
C TRP A 481 6.20 28.30 -3.42
N PHE A 482 6.72 27.07 -3.41
CA PHE A 482 5.90 25.87 -3.24
C PHE A 482 5.18 25.83 -1.88
N ASN A 483 5.82 26.32 -0.81
CA ASN A 483 5.19 26.47 0.49
C ASN A 483 4.06 27.52 0.49
N LEU A 484 4.25 28.63 -0.20
CA LEU A 484 3.21 29.65 -0.36
C LEU A 484 2.03 29.10 -1.16
N LEU A 485 2.30 28.42 -2.27
CA LEU A 485 1.28 27.87 -3.15
C LEU A 485 0.47 26.75 -2.48
N SER A 486 1.11 25.90 -1.67
CA SER A 486 0.43 24.85 -0.91
C SER A 486 -0.51 25.38 0.18
N ARG A 487 -0.23 26.56 0.73
CA ARG A 487 -1.10 27.26 1.71
C ARG A 487 -2.18 28.11 1.04
N SER A 488 -2.05 28.37 -0.25
CA SER A 488 -3.00 29.17 -1.04
C SER A 488 -4.21 28.33 -1.47
N PHE A 489 -5.32 29.01 -1.76
CA PHE A 489 -6.56 28.42 -2.28
C PHE A 489 -7.23 27.37 -1.37
N THR A 490 -6.91 27.34 -0.08
CA THR A 490 -7.44 26.37 0.92
C THR A 490 -8.93 26.52 1.21
N ARG A 491 -9.55 27.62 0.77
CA ARG A 491 -11.01 27.86 0.88
C ARG A 491 -11.81 27.33 -0.31
N LEU A 492 -11.14 26.86 -1.37
CA LEU A 492 -11.80 26.30 -2.56
C LEU A 492 -12.02 24.78 -2.39
N PRO A 493 -13.02 24.20 -3.09
CA PRO A 493 -13.16 22.75 -3.22
C PRO A 493 -11.86 22.10 -3.75
N ILE A 494 -11.58 20.85 -3.37
CA ILE A 494 -10.29 20.19 -3.62
C ILE A 494 -9.81 20.30 -5.08
N TRP A 495 -10.67 20.03 -6.05
CA TRP A 495 -10.34 20.10 -7.47
C TRP A 495 -10.15 21.53 -7.97
N ALA A 496 -10.95 22.47 -7.47
CA ALA A 496 -10.79 23.89 -7.79
C ALA A 496 -9.50 24.48 -7.18
N ALA A 497 -9.14 24.07 -5.97
CA ALA A 497 -7.89 24.45 -5.33
C ALA A 497 -6.67 23.92 -6.10
N ILE A 498 -6.72 22.67 -6.57
CA ILE A 498 -5.66 22.07 -7.40
C ILE A 498 -5.55 22.80 -8.74
N ALA A 499 -6.66 23.02 -9.44
CA ALA A 499 -6.67 23.75 -10.71
C ALA A 499 -6.11 25.16 -10.55
N ALA A 500 -6.55 25.90 -9.52
CA ALA A 500 -6.04 27.24 -9.22
C ALA A 500 -4.52 27.24 -8.95
N ARG A 501 -4.00 26.23 -8.24
CA ARG A 501 -2.57 26.08 -7.99
C ARG A 501 -1.78 25.80 -9.28
N VAL A 502 -2.28 24.92 -10.16
CA VAL A 502 -1.65 24.62 -11.45
C VAL A 502 -1.62 25.86 -12.35
N VAL A 503 -2.73 26.59 -12.44
CA VAL A 503 -2.80 27.84 -13.21
C VAL A 503 -1.83 28.89 -12.66
N THR A 504 -1.81 29.08 -11.33
CA THR A 504 -0.88 30.03 -10.68
C THR A 504 0.59 29.64 -10.91
N GLN A 505 0.89 28.33 -10.88
CA GLN A 505 2.22 27.81 -11.17
C GLN A 505 2.67 28.13 -12.60
N GLN A 506 1.78 27.95 -13.59
CA GLN A 506 2.11 28.20 -15.00
C GLN A 506 2.11 29.70 -15.34
N ALA A 507 1.24 30.50 -14.72
CA ALA A 507 1.12 31.93 -15.01
C ALA A 507 2.22 32.76 -14.34
N VAL A 508 2.76 32.34 -13.20
CA VAL A 508 3.70 33.13 -12.41
C VAL A 508 5.07 32.46 -12.30
N PHE A 509 5.12 31.25 -11.73
CA PHE A 509 6.42 30.62 -11.44
C PHE A 509 7.18 30.23 -12.70
N ALA A 510 6.51 29.59 -13.65
CA ALA A 510 7.14 29.15 -14.90
C ALA A 510 7.84 30.29 -15.66
N PRO A 511 7.19 31.45 -15.96
CA PRO A 511 7.87 32.53 -16.65
C PRO A 511 8.98 33.18 -15.80
N VAL A 512 8.76 33.39 -14.50
CA VAL A 512 9.78 33.97 -13.60
C VAL A 512 11.02 33.09 -13.54
N PHE A 513 10.83 31.78 -13.41
CA PHE A 513 11.93 30.81 -13.37
C PHE A 513 12.66 30.73 -14.71
N SER A 514 11.95 30.72 -15.84
CA SER A 514 12.58 30.71 -17.17
C SER A 514 13.38 31.98 -17.44
N ILE A 515 12.88 33.16 -17.06
CA ILE A 515 13.62 34.42 -17.16
C ILE A 515 14.93 34.33 -16.36
N TYR A 516 14.85 33.91 -15.10
CA TYR A 516 16.02 33.71 -14.24
C TYR A 516 17.01 32.73 -14.88
N PHE A 517 16.55 31.57 -15.34
CA PHE A 517 17.41 30.52 -15.89
C PHE A 517 18.17 30.99 -17.13
N PHE A 518 17.48 31.50 -18.15
CA PHE A 518 18.12 31.90 -19.41
C PHE A 518 19.03 33.11 -19.23
N PHE A 519 18.62 34.07 -18.38
CA PHE A 519 19.44 35.24 -18.06
C PHE A 519 20.71 34.84 -17.29
N ALA A 520 20.56 34.04 -16.22
CA ALA A 520 21.70 33.57 -15.43
C ALA A 520 22.65 32.71 -16.28
N GLN A 521 22.13 31.85 -17.16
CA GLN A 521 22.94 31.08 -18.10
C GLN A 521 23.75 31.99 -19.04
N ALA A 522 23.15 33.03 -19.61
CA ALA A 522 23.86 33.95 -20.50
C ALA A 522 25.01 34.68 -19.79
N VAL A 523 24.72 35.27 -18.63
CA VAL A 523 25.71 36.03 -17.85
C VAL A 523 26.83 35.13 -17.33
N LEU A 524 26.50 33.95 -16.79
CA LEU A 524 27.50 33.00 -16.29
C LEU A 524 28.34 32.38 -17.42
N SER A 525 27.88 32.45 -18.66
CA SER A 525 28.66 32.05 -19.84
C SER A 525 29.66 33.11 -20.31
N GLY A 526 29.71 34.27 -19.63
CA GLY A 526 30.57 35.40 -20.01
C GLY A 526 29.90 36.41 -20.95
N GLY A 527 28.61 36.26 -21.25
CA GLY A 527 27.85 37.21 -22.07
C GLY A 527 27.49 38.49 -21.33
N THR A 528 27.11 39.52 -22.09
CA THR A 528 26.65 40.79 -21.53
C THR A 528 25.21 40.70 -21.01
N VAL A 529 24.77 41.71 -20.28
CA VAL A 529 23.36 41.84 -19.85
C VAL A 529 22.42 41.92 -21.06
N ALA A 530 22.86 42.52 -22.17
CA ALA A 530 22.07 42.60 -23.39
C ALA A 530 21.85 41.20 -23.99
N ASP A 531 22.90 40.39 -24.07
CA ASP A 531 22.85 39.00 -24.56
C ASP A 531 21.91 38.16 -23.68
N GLY A 532 21.89 38.41 -22.37
CA GLY A 532 20.97 37.79 -21.44
C GLY A 532 19.50 38.13 -21.72
N ILE A 533 19.19 39.39 -22.01
CA ILE A 533 17.83 39.84 -22.35
C ILE A 533 17.40 39.24 -23.68
N GLU A 534 18.27 39.24 -24.68
CA GLU A 534 18.00 38.67 -26.00
C GLU A 534 17.74 37.16 -25.92
N ARG A 535 18.57 36.44 -25.15
CA ARG A 535 18.39 35.01 -24.91
C ARG A 535 17.07 34.68 -24.22
N VAL A 536 16.67 35.50 -23.25
CA VAL A 536 15.34 35.38 -22.61
C VAL A 536 14.25 35.60 -23.64
N ARG A 537 14.30 36.66 -24.47
CA ARG A 537 13.26 36.93 -25.49
C ARG A 537 13.10 35.77 -26.47
N ALA A 538 14.20 35.18 -26.92
CA ALA A 538 14.18 34.08 -27.87
C ALA A 538 13.70 32.75 -27.26
N ALA A 539 14.07 32.45 -26.01
CA ALA A 539 13.79 31.14 -25.40
C ALA A 539 12.55 31.09 -24.49
N LEU A 540 12.05 32.24 -24.00
CA LEU A 540 10.97 32.30 -23.00
C LEU A 540 9.65 31.73 -23.52
N VAL A 541 9.19 32.18 -24.69
CA VAL A 541 7.89 31.74 -25.23
C VAL A 541 7.91 30.23 -25.58
N PRO A 542 8.94 29.70 -26.28
CA PRO A 542 9.05 28.26 -26.50
C PRO A 542 9.11 27.44 -25.21
N SER A 543 9.86 27.92 -24.21
CA SER A 543 9.97 27.26 -22.91
C SER A 543 8.62 27.22 -22.17
N TRP A 544 7.90 28.35 -22.16
CA TRP A 544 6.62 28.47 -21.45
C TRP A 544 5.49 27.65 -22.10
N LEU A 545 5.38 27.66 -23.43
CA LEU A 545 4.38 26.84 -24.14
C LEU A 545 4.61 25.34 -23.94
N ASN A 546 5.86 24.89 -23.98
CA ASN A 546 6.18 23.48 -23.73
C ASN A 546 5.99 23.10 -22.25
N SER A 547 6.22 24.04 -21.32
CA SER A 547 5.89 23.88 -19.91
C SER A 547 4.38 23.62 -19.72
N ALA A 548 3.54 24.41 -20.39
CA ALA A 548 2.09 24.27 -20.33
C ALA A 548 1.55 22.96 -20.96
N ARG A 549 2.34 22.28 -21.80
CA ARG A 549 1.97 20.96 -22.37
C ARG A 549 2.32 19.80 -21.44
N VAL A 550 3.45 19.91 -20.74
CA VAL A 550 4.00 18.82 -19.92
C VAL A 550 3.41 18.84 -18.51
N TRP A 551 3.47 19.98 -17.84
CA TRP A 551 3.21 20.04 -16.40
C TRP A 551 1.75 19.82 -16.01
N PRO A 552 0.72 20.28 -16.74
CA PRO A 552 -0.67 19.94 -16.40
C PRO A 552 -0.96 18.44 -16.47
N ALA A 553 -0.41 17.72 -17.45
CA ALA A 553 -0.54 16.27 -17.56
C ALA A 553 0.19 15.55 -16.41
N VAL A 554 1.42 15.97 -16.10
CA VAL A 554 2.20 15.44 -14.97
C VAL A 554 1.45 15.66 -13.66
N MET A 555 0.88 16.84 -13.44
CA MET A 555 0.11 17.16 -12.24
C MET A 555 -1.19 16.35 -12.18
N LEU A 556 -1.90 16.20 -13.29
CA LEU A 556 -3.10 15.37 -13.35
C LEU A 556 -2.79 13.92 -12.95
N VAL A 557 -1.73 13.32 -13.52
CA VAL A 557 -1.29 11.97 -13.17
C VAL A 557 -0.85 11.89 -11.70
N ASN A 558 -0.10 12.89 -11.23
CA ASN A 558 0.38 12.95 -9.85
C ASN A 558 -0.77 13.05 -8.83
N PHE A 559 -1.88 13.72 -9.16
CA PHE A 559 -3.03 13.83 -8.26
C PHE A 559 -4.03 12.69 -8.42
N ALA A 560 -4.19 12.13 -9.62
CA ALA A 560 -5.13 11.05 -9.89
C ALA A 560 -4.61 9.68 -9.42
N PHE A 561 -3.30 9.42 -9.55
CA PHE A 561 -2.76 8.07 -9.40
C PHE A 561 -1.64 7.93 -8.37
N VAL A 562 -1.02 9.02 -7.91
CA VAL A 562 0.10 8.95 -6.96
C VAL A 562 -0.39 9.17 -5.52
N PRO A 563 -0.15 8.21 -4.59
CA PRO A 563 -0.43 8.36 -3.17
C PRO A 563 0.25 9.59 -2.57
N GLN A 564 -0.40 10.24 -1.61
CA GLN A 564 -0.02 11.55 -1.08
C GLN A 564 1.44 11.61 -0.60
N GLU A 565 1.98 10.51 -0.10
CA GLU A 565 3.33 10.37 0.45
C GLU A 565 4.41 10.42 -0.64
N LEU A 566 4.07 10.03 -1.87
CA LEU A 566 5.00 9.91 -3.00
C LEU A 566 4.85 11.05 -4.03
N ARG A 567 3.87 11.95 -3.86
CA ARG A 567 3.55 13.03 -4.83
C ARG A 567 4.69 14.02 -5.08
N ALA A 568 5.70 14.08 -4.23
CA ALA A 568 6.90 14.91 -4.46
C ALA A 568 7.90 14.25 -5.43
N LEU A 569 7.84 12.93 -5.60
CA LEU A 569 8.82 12.15 -6.37
C LEU A 569 8.57 12.22 -7.88
N LEU A 570 7.31 12.08 -8.30
CA LEU A 570 6.96 12.11 -9.73
C LEU A 570 7.34 13.45 -10.40
N PRO A 571 6.98 14.62 -9.83
CA PRO A 571 7.45 15.91 -10.36
C PRO A 571 8.97 16.06 -10.30
N GLY A 572 9.63 15.54 -9.26
CA GLY A 572 11.08 15.58 -9.11
C GLY A 572 11.82 14.76 -10.17
N PHE A 573 11.29 13.60 -10.53
CA PHE A 573 11.82 12.76 -11.61
C PHE A 573 11.65 13.43 -12.97
N VAL A 574 10.46 13.94 -13.27
CA VAL A 574 10.19 14.68 -14.51
C VAL A 574 11.03 15.96 -14.60
N ALA A 575 11.35 16.58 -13.45
CA ALA A 575 12.22 17.75 -13.41
C ALA A 575 13.62 17.48 -13.96
N VAL A 576 14.19 16.28 -13.80
CA VAL A 576 15.50 15.93 -14.38
C VAL A 576 15.47 16.04 -15.90
N GLY A 577 14.45 15.46 -16.53
CA GLY A 577 14.23 15.55 -17.98
C GLY A 577 13.95 16.98 -18.43
N TRP A 578 13.16 17.73 -17.65
CA TRP A 578 12.88 19.14 -17.91
C TRP A 578 14.14 20.01 -17.85
N GLN A 579 15.04 19.79 -16.88
CA GLN A 579 16.32 20.51 -16.81
C GLN A 579 17.21 20.18 -18.02
N GLY A 580 17.27 18.91 -18.42
CA GLY A 580 17.99 18.53 -19.64
C GLY A 580 17.45 19.23 -20.89
N TYR A 581 16.12 19.30 -21.03
CA TYR A 581 15.45 20.05 -22.10
C TYR A 581 15.79 21.54 -22.09
N LEU A 582 15.73 22.22 -20.93
CA LEU A 582 16.06 23.64 -20.81
C LEU A 582 17.53 23.91 -21.17
N CYS A 583 18.45 23.03 -20.76
CA CYS A 583 19.86 23.11 -21.15
C CYS A 583 20.04 22.99 -22.66
N ILE A 584 19.37 22.03 -23.32
CA ILE A 584 19.42 21.85 -24.78
C ILE A 584 18.82 23.06 -25.50
N LEU A 585 17.67 23.56 -25.03
CA LEU A 585 17.01 24.73 -25.62
C LEU A 585 17.90 25.98 -25.51
N ASN A 586 18.46 26.22 -24.33
CA ASN A 586 19.40 27.32 -24.09
C ASN A 586 20.59 27.29 -25.08
N GLN A 587 21.16 26.11 -25.30
CA GLN A 587 22.27 25.96 -26.24
C GLN A 587 21.86 26.14 -27.69
N ARG A 588 20.71 25.60 -28.11
CA ARG A 588 20.19 25.82 -29.46
C ARG A 588 19.95 27.29 -29.73
N THR A 589 19.34 27.99 -28.79
CA THR A 589 19.11 29.43 -28.89
C THR A 589 20.42 30.21 -28.92
N ALA A 590 21.42 29.86 -28.10
CA ALA A 590 22.73 30.49 -28.15
C ALA A 590 23.40 30.36 -29.53
N ARG A 591 23.42 29.16 -30.12
CA ARG A 591 24.01 28.91 -31.44
C ARG A 591 23.27 29.62 -32.58
N LEU A 592 21.95 29.79 -32.47
CA LEU A 592 21.15 30.50 -33.47
C LEU A 592 21.48 31.99 -33.46
N LEU A 593 21.57 32.59 -32.26
CA LEU A 593 21.94 34.00 -32.11
C LEU A 593 23.39 34.26 -32.56
N GLU A 594 24.33 33.35 -32.25
CA GLU A 594 25.70 33.43 -32.76
C GLU A 594 25.74 33.44 -34.29
N LYS A 595 24.97 32.56 -34.95
CA LYS A 595 24.88 32.53 -36.41
C LYS A 595 24.19 33.78 -37.00
N GLU A 596 23.18 34.31 -36.35
CA GLU A 596 22.52 35.55 -36.78
C GLU A 596 23.47 36.74 -36.69
N ASN A 597 24.29 36.82 -35.64
CA ASN A 597 25.32 37.84 -35.49
C ASN A 597 26.44 37.69 -36.51
N GLU A 598 26.93 36.46 -36.76
CA GLU A 598 27.94 36.18 -37.80
C GLU A 598 27.43 36.54 -39.21
N VAL A 599 26.14 36.35 -39.49
CA VAL A 599 25.51 36.73 -40.77
C VAL A 599 25.25 38.23 -40.89
N GLN A 600 25.14 38.96 -39.77
CA GLN A 600 25.00 40.42 -39.77
C GLN A 600 26.35 41.16 -39.80
N GLU A 601 27.45 40.52 -39.38
CA GLU A 601 28.80 41.08 -39.44
C GLU A 601 29.51 40.86 -40.80
N VAL A 602 28.99 39.97 -41.65
CA VAL A 602 29.43 39.72 -43.05
C VAL A 602 28.58 40.54 -44.02
#